data_AF-A0A843ESA5-F1
#
_entry.id   AF-A0A843ESA5-F1
#
_cell.length_a   1.000
_cell.length_b   1.000
_cell.length_c   1.000
_cell.angle_alpha   90.00
_cell.angle_beta   90.00
_cell.angle_gamma   90.00
#
_symmetry.space_group_name_H-M   'P 1'
#
loop_
_entity.id
_entity.type
_entity.pdbx_description
1 polymer ?
#
loop_
_entity_poly.entity_id
_entity_poly.type
_entity_poly.pdbx_seq_one_letter_code
_entity_poly.pdbx_strand_id
1 'polypeptide(L)'
;QEDVMNGDSNLLIPTLYKFLKETQDTLYPLGLHAIGQKWTDDDLANTVSIILSHDFEVNGAKTNLLDQLSQYYYSADYDSLSPLKREFILNKSVIICKALIYWDIETVYDTMNIGTAEFSVSLNIAKGYIDLYNQCIGDELNSMIAALNGEYIHINIGGESVTVPQVIPTGANMFQDQSSELPTQDAWNYAKTLTLLTLADLNDTTEKIIMGIWCVETARDDGALVSTVLYLLGMEPVWHDSSSAGYDEEGLPTGKKVEDMPKVIALENLTRPDGWAKKRIDVTVITSGLFRDLYSSQALLIDNAFRLALARSYRTILNDQALKENEYWPQIEEALRSVMRSISYQDTSNESLEDNYVAKHWLEDCIYYLSLGYNSTDAGENAITRIFAPPNGDYGAGISKLASMSWTWNETDELSEFYIGRMGNMYSKYYWGETDPIVFMRALSNTDHIVVSRNTNQYGVLDNDDFFDYWGGLSMTVEYLSNKTPTMNVLMYANKDNAYLASFEKVFYNELNTRYLNPEWIKGMMNEGYSGSRYMSNKFLSNLWGWQVTRPSSVAESVWDDVYKT
;
A
#
# COMPACT_ATOMS: atom_id res chain seq x y z
N GLN A 1 10.06 15.50 -15.76
CA GLN A 1 10.80 14.82 -16.86
C GLN A 1 10.36 15.38 -18.21
N GLU A 2 9.06 15.53 -18.46
CA GLU A 2 8.53 16.21 -19.66
C GLU A 2 8.97 17.68 -19.82
N ASP A 3 8.96 18.49 -18.75
CA ASP A 3 9.37 19.91 -18.84
C ASP A 3 10.85 20.12 -19.20
N VAL A 4 11.71 19.18 -18.79
CA VAL A 4 13.15 19.19 -19.12
C VAL A 4 13.36 18.76 -20.58
N MET A 5 12.58 17.79 -21.06
CA MET A 5 12.58 17.36 -22.47
C MET A 5 12.00 18.45 -23.40
N ASN A 6 11.21 19.38 -22.85
CA ASN A 6 10.65 20.55 -23.55
C ASN A 6 11.60 21.78 -23.60
N GLY A 7 12.86 21.65 -23.17
CA GLY A 7 13.93 22.59 -23.53
C GLY A 7 14.19 23.75 -22.58
N ASP A 8 13.59 23.79 -21.37
CA ASP A 8 14.00 24.76 -20.35
C ASP A 8 15.24 24.25 -19.59
N SER A 9 16.42 24.69 -20.04
CA SER A 9 17.69 24.33 -19.42
C SER A 9 17.79 24.72 -17.94
N ASN A 10 16.97 25.66 -17.46
CA ASN A 10 16.97 26.08 -16.05
C ASN A 10 16.30 25.05 -15.13
N LEU A 11 15.45 24.16 -15.66
CA LEU A 11 14.77 23.12 -14.89
C LEU A 11 15.55 21.80 -14.82
N LEU A 12 16.59 21.63 -15.64
CA LEU A 12 17.40 20.42 -15.69
C LEU A 12 18.11 20.15 -14.35
N ILE A 13 18.82 21.15 -13.80
CA ILE A 13 19.57 20.98 -12.55
C ILE A 13 18.63 20.68 -11.36
N PRO A 14 17.55 21.44 -11.11
CA PRO A 14 16.59 21.11 -10.05
C PRO A 14 15.98 19.72 -10.21
N THR A 15 15.61 19.32 -11.44
CA THR A 15 15.06 17.99 -11.71
C THR A 15 16.07 16.89 -11.41
N LEU A 16 17.32 17.05 -11.83
CA LEU A 16 18.41 16.12 -11.52
C LEU A 16 18.68 16.05 -10.01
N TYR A 17 18.67 17.19 -9.31
CA TYR A 17 18.89 17.22 -7.87
C TYR A 17 17.79 16.51 -7.10
N LYS A 18 16.53 16.64 -7.55
CA LYS A 18 15.39 15.91 -7.02
C LYS A 18 15.51 14.41 -7.29
N PHE A 19 15.82 14.01 -8.52
CA PHE A 19 16.04 12.60 -8.86
C PHE A 19 17.15 11.97 -8.00
N LEU A 20 18.31 12.62 -7.92
CA LEU A 20 19.42 12.14 -7.10
C LEU A 20 19.06 12.13 -5.60
N LYS A 21 18.25 13.07 -5.13
CA LYS A 21 17.73 13.05 -3.75
C LYS A 21 16.88 11.80 -3.54
N GLU A 22 15.87 11.57 -4.38
CA GLU A 22 14.99 10.41 -4.30
C GLU A 22 15.78 9.10 -4.32
N THR A 23 16.81 9.00 -5.17
CA THR A 23 17.72 7.84 -5.22
C THR A 23 18.57 7.70 -3.94
N GLN A 24 19.17 8.79 -3.45
CA GLN A 24 20.01 8.79 -2.23
C GLN A 24 19.22 8.44 -0.96
N ASP A 25 17.97 8.90 -0.88
CA ASP A 25 17.10 8.70 0.27
C ASP A 25 16.31 7.38 0.18
N THR A 26 16.46 6.60 -0.91
CA THR A 26 15.81 5.30 -1.04
C THR A 26 16.47 4.28 -0.12
N LEU A 27 15.65 3.62 0.69
CA LEU A 27 16.09 2.68 1.72
C LEU A 27 15.79 1.23 1.31
N TYR A 28 16.81 0.38 1.35
CA TYR A 28 16.69 -1.08 1.19
C TYR A 28 17.70 -1.82 2.07
N PRO A 29 17.40 -3.05 2.51
CA PRO A 29 18.38 -3.91 3.17
C PRO A 29 19.56 -4.24 2.24
N LEU A 30 20.79 -4.06 2.75
CA LEU A 30 22.04 -4.35 2.03
C LEU A 30 22.56 -5.78 2.20
N GLY A 31 21.86 -6.64 2.95
CA GLY A 31 22.31 -8.01 3.23
C GLY A 31 21.15 -8.89 3.69
N LEU A 32 21.49 -10.01 4.34
CA LEU A 32 20.51 -10.96 4.86
C LEU A 32 20.65 -11.10 6.38
N HIS A 33 19.52 -11.32 7.06
CA HIS A 33 19.54 -11.60 8.50
C HIS A 33 19.77 -13.09 8.75
N ALA A 34 20.54 -13.40 9.79
CA ALA A 34 20.61 -14.73 10.37
C ALA A 34 20.32 -14.65 11.87
N ILE A 35 19.45 -15.55 12.34
CA ILE A 35 18.99 -15.59 13.73
C ILE A 35 20.19 -15.66 14.68
N GLY A 36 20.27 -14.70 15.61
CA GLY A 36 21.35 -14.63 16.60
C GLY A 36 22.72 -14.24 16.05
N GLN A 37 22.82 -13.77 14.81
CA GLN A 37 24.06 -13.22 14.26
C GLN A 37 24.25 -11.78 14.72
N LYS A 38 25.45 -11.46 15.21
CA LYS A 38 25.82 -10.08 15.51
C LYS A 38 25.95 -9.27 14.22
N TRP A 39 25.29 -8.12 14.18
CA TRP A 39 25.40 -7.15 13.10
C TRP A 39 26.78 -6.50 13.10
N THR A 40 27.28 -6.13 11.91
CA THR A 40 28.51 -5.33 11.84
C THR A 40 28.25 -3.93 12.38
N ASP A 41 29.31 -3.23 12.78
CA ASP A 41 29.18 -1.83 13.22
C ASP A 41 28.57 -0.94 12.14
N ASP A 42 28.84 -1.24 10.86
CA ASP A 42 28.30 -0.48 9.74
C ASP A 42 26.81 -0.77 9.54
N ASP A 43 26.36 -2.03 9.63
CA ASP A 43 24.94 -2.37 9.53
C ASP A 43 24.12 -1.71 10.64
N LEU A 44 24.64 -1.75 11.88
CA LEU A 44 24.01 -1.14 13.03
C LEU A 44 23.99 0.39 12.92
N ALA A 45 25.11 1.02 12.57
CA ALA A 45 25.19 2.47 12.45
C ALA A 45 24.35 3.01 11.29
N ASN A 46 24.30 2.31 10.15
CA ASN A 46 23.44 2.68 9.02
C ASN A 46 21.97 2.59 9.41
N THR A 47 21.54 1.48 10.02
CA THR A 47 20.14 1.28 10.44
C THR A 47 19.71 2.36 11.44
N VAL A 48 20.54 2.65 12.44
CA VAL A 48 20.25 3.68 13.44
C VAL A 48 20.27 5.08 12.82
N SER A 49 21.16 5.35 11.87
CA SER A 49 21.16 6.61 11.11
C SER A 49 19.86 6.81 10.31
N ILE A 50 19.28 5.74 9.75
CA ILE A 50 18.01 5.78 9.02
C ILE A 50 16.84 6.07 9.97
N ILE A 51 16.84 5.46 11.15
CA ILE A 51 15.85 5.77 12.19
C ILE A 51 15.91 7.26 12.55
N LEU A 52 17.13 7.80 12.71
CA LEU A 52 17.34 9.21 13.04
C LEU A 52 17.12 10.18 11.87
N SER A 53 16.84 9.69 10.66
CA SER A 53 16.40 10.54 9.55
C SER A 53 14.90 10.81 9.58
N HIS A 54 14.15 10.14 10.46
CA HIS A 54 12.73 10.39 10.66
C HIS A 54 12.52 11.45 11.73
N ASP A 55 11.47 12.26 11.55
CA ASP A 55 11.16 13.35 12.46
C ASP A 55 10.75 12.83 13.85
N PHE A 56 11.31 13.46 14.87
CA PHE A 56 10.88 13.35 16.26
C PHE A 56 10.64 14.75 16.83
N GLU A 57 9.85 14.82 17.90
CA GLU A 57 9.46 16.09 18.50
C GLU A 57 10.39 16.47 19.67
N VAL A 58 10.90 17.69 19.65
CA VAL A 58 11.66 18.31 20.73
C VAL A 58 11.11 19.70 20.99
N ASN A 59 10.65 19.96 22.22
CA ASN A 59 10.11 21.27 22.63
C ASN A 59 8.98 21.81 21.72
N GLY A 60 8.16 20.94 21.14
CA GLY A 60 7.07 21.33 20.23
C GLY A 60 7.49 21.53 18.76
N ALA A 61 8.74 21.26 18.40
CA ALA A 61 9.25 21.32 17.03
C ALA A 61 9.64 19.92 16.53
N LYS A 62 9.23 19.58 15.31
CA LYS A 62 9.72 18.39 14.59
C LYS A 62 11.13 18.65 14.08
N THR A 63 12.02 17.69 14.26
CA THR A 63 13.39 17.70 13.73
C THR A 63 13.90 16.28 13.60
N ASN A 64 15.00 16.10 12.86
CA ASN A 64 15.72 14.84 12.73
C ASN A 64 17.24 15.11 12.72
N LEU A 65 18.06 14.06 12.77
CA LEU A 65 19.51 14.22 12.82
C LEU A 65 20.07 14.85 11.53
N LEU A 66 19.50 14.55 10.37
CA LEU A 66 19.97 15.09 9.10
C LEU A 66 19.76 16.61 9.02
N ASP A 67 18.63 17.11 9.48
CA ASP A 67 18.35 18.56 9.52
C ASP A 67 19.26 19.29 10.50
N GLN A 68 19.52 18.71 11.66
CA GLN A 68 20.44 19.30 12.64
C GLN A 68 21.86 19.40 12.11
N LEU A 69 22.36 18.33 11.47
CA LEU A 69 23.68 18.32 10.84
C LEU A 69 23.73 19.30 9.66
N SER A 70 22.66 19.37 8.86
CA SER A 70 22.56 20.27 7.71
C SER A 70 22.61 21.74 8.15
N GLN A 71 21.87 22.09 9.20
CA GLN A 71 21.94 23.42 9.79
C GLN A 71 23.32 23.74 10.37
N TYR A 72 23.94 22.79 11.07
CA TYR A 72 25.26 23.00 11.66
C TYR A 72 26.36 23.21 10.60
N TYR A 73 26.41 22.37 9.57
CA TYR A 73 27.49 22.40 8.58
C TYR A 73 27.25 23.36 7.41
N TYR A 74 25.99 23.63 7.06
CA TYR A 74 25.63 24.39 5.86
C TYR A 74 24.65 25.53 6.09
N SER A 75 24.11 25.68 7.29
CA SER A 75 23.08 26.69 7.63
C SER A 75 21.88 26.63 6.68
N ALA A 76 21.46 25.41 6.33
CA ALA A 76 20.42 25.14 5.36
C ALA A 76 19.68 23.83 5.70
N ASP A 77 18.45 23.71 5.21
CA ASP A 77 17.63 22.51 5.39
C ASP A 77 18.17 21.37 4.51
N TYR A 78 18.10 20.12 5.00
CA TYR A 78 18.66 18.95 4.30
C TYR A 78 18.15 18.85 2.86
N ASP A 79 16.86 19.10 2.67
CA ASP A 79 16.16 19.04 1.39
C ASP A 79 16.66 20.06 0.36
N SER A 80 17.23 21.17 0.80
CA SER A 80 17.76 22.23 -0.05
C SER A 80 19.21 22.02 -0.49
N LEU A 81 19.90 21.05 0.14
CA LEU A 81 21.31 20.80 -0.11
C LEU A 81 21.55 20.22 -1.51
N SER A 82 22.75 20.45 -2.06
CA SER A 82 23.20 19.74 -3.27
C SER A 82 23.47 18.25 -2.96
N PRO A 83 23.46 17.36 -3.97
CA PRO A 83 23.69 15.93 -3.75
C PRO A 83 24.97 15.59 -2.96
N LEU A 84 26.08 16.27 -3.26
CA LEU A 84 27.36 16.08 -2.56
C LEU A 84 27.33 16.56 -1.10
N LYS A 85 26.56 17.61 -0.82
CA LYS A 85 26.38 18.09 0.55
C LYS A 85 25.50 17.13 1.36
N ARG A 86 24.44 16.59 0.77
CA ARG A 86 23.62 15.54 1.41
C ARG A 86 24.45 14.30 1.70
N GLU A 87 25.25 13.83 0.75
CA GLU A 87 26.15 12.70 0.95
C GLU A 87 27.12 12.94 2.11
N PHE A 88 27.65 14.16 2.26
CA PHE A 88 28.45 14.52 3.44
C PHE A 88 27.65 14.39 4.74
N ILE A 89 26.40 14.87 4.78
CA ILE A 89 25.53 14.77 5.97
C ILE A 89 25.20 13.32 6.31
N LEU A 90 24.81 12.50 5.32
CA LEU A 90 24.54 11.07 5.49
C LEU A 90 25.77 10.32 6.03
N ASN A 91 26.95 10.58 5.48
CA ASN A 91 28.18 9.97 5.99
C ASN A 91 28.48 10.43 7.43
N LYS A 92 28.18 11.69 7.77
CA LYS A 92 28.36 12.19 9.14
C LYS A 92 27.40 11.55 10.13
N SER A 93 26.13 11.36 9.78
CA SER A 93 25.16 10.71 10.66
C SER A 93 25.58 9.26 10.97
N VAL A 94 26.04 8.51 9.97
CA VAL A 94 26.56 7.15 10.16
C VAL A 94 27.80 7.13 11.07
N ILE A 95 28.74 8.06 10.88
CA ILE A 95 29.93 8.16 11.75
C ILE A 95 29.55 8.43 13.20
N ILE A 96 28.56 9.30 13.46
CA ILE A 96 28.08 9.60 14.81
C ILE A 96 27.46 8.35 15.44
N CYS A 97 26.57 7.65 14.71
CA CYS A 97 25.97 6.40 15.18
C CYS A 97 27.04 5.34 15.48
N LYS A 98 28.05 5.22 14.61
CA LYS A 98 29.18 4.30 14.82
C LYS A 98 30.01 4.67 16.04
N ALA A 99 30.20 5.96 16.33
CA ALA A 99 30.89 6.41 17.53
C ALA A 99 30.14 6.01 18.81
N LEU A 100 28.79 6.10 18.82
CA LEU A 100 27.94 5.71 19.96
C LEU A 100 27.92 4.20 20.28
N ILE A 101 28.42 3.37 19.36
CA ILE A 101 28.66 1.95 19.63
C ILE A 101 29.78 1.80 20.69
N TYR A 102 30.77 2.69 20.68
CA TYR A 102 32.00 2.58 21.47
C TYR A 102 32.09 3.59 22.62
N TRP A 103 31.45 4.74 22.47
CA TRP A 103 31.57 5.87 23.39
C TRP A 103 30.22 6.25 23.99
N ASP A 104 30.25 6.81 25.18
CA ASP A 104 29.05 7.35 25.82
C ASP A 104 28.58 8.64 25.14
N ILE A 105 27.34 9.03 25.45
CA ILE A 105 26.66 10.17 24.84
C ILE A 105 27.41 11.48 25.13
N GLU A 106 27.95 11.67 26.34
CA GLU A 106 28.65 12.90 26.73
C GLU A 106 29.93 13.07 25.90
N THR A 107 30.71 11.99 25.76
CA THR A 107 31.92 11.97 24.95
C THR A 107 31.63 12.33 23.48
N VAL A 108 30.59 11.74 22.88
CA VAL A 108 30.22 12.03 21.48
C VAL A 108 29.69 13.46 21.34
N TYR A 109 28.85 13.90 22.27
CA TYR A 109 28.27 15.25 22.29
C TYR A 109 29.37 16.33 22.34
N ASP A 110 30.30 16.20 23.28
CA ASP A 110 31.41 17.14 23.47
C ASP A 110 32.37 17.13 22.28
N THR A 111 32.63 15.96 21.70
CA THR A 111 33.51 15.81 20.52
C THR A 111 32.92 16.49 19.28
N MET A 112 31.61 16.31 19.07
CA MET A 112 30.92 16.90 17.92
C MET A 112 30.73 18.40 18.07
N ASN A 113 30.58 18.90 19.30
CA ASN A 113 30.47 20.32 19.63
C ASN A 113 29.41 21.06 18.78
N ILE A 114 28.27 20.39 18.56
CA ILE A 114 27.08 20.96 17.89
C ILE A 114 26.29 21.81 18.88
N GLY A 115 26.18 21.37 20.14
CA GLY A 115 25.73 22.21 21.25
C GLY A 115 24.21 22.49 21.31
N THR A 116 23.37 21.67 20.66
CA THR A 116 21.90 21.84 20.65
C THR A 116 21.19 20.77 21.49
N ALA A 117 20.02 21.11 22.04
CA ALA A 117 19.22 20.18 22.84
C ALA A 117 18.68 19.02 21.97
N GLU A 118 18.29 19.35 20.74
CA GLU A 118 17.83 18.43 19.70
C GLU A 118 18.90 17.38 19.36
N PHE A 119 20.17 17.78 19.36
CA PHE A 119 21.28 16.86 19.11
C PHE A 119 21.47 15.89 20.26
N SER A 120 21.36 16.37 21.50
CA SER A 120 21.37 15.47 22.67
C SER A 120 20.24 14.45 22.62
N VAL A 121 19.03 14.84 22.22
CA VAL A 121 17.91 13.92 22.01
C VAL A 121 18.23 12.89 20.93
N SER A 122 18.81 13.31 19.80
CA SER A 122 19.24 12.41 18.73
C SER A 122 20.21 11.34 19.22
N LEU A 123 21.21 11.72 20.03
CA LEU A 123 22.20 10.77 20.58
C LEU A 123 21.55 9.78 21.56
N ASN A 124 20.58 10.23 22.36
CA ASN A 124 19.83 9.36 23.27
C ASN A 124 18.98 8.33 22.51
N ILE A 125 18.25 8.77 21.48
CA ILE A 125 17.48 7.88 20.61
C ILE A 125 18.43 6.86 19.96
N ALA A 126 19.51 7.35 19.35
CA ALA A 126 20.51 6.51 18.70
C ALA A 126 21.06 5.43 19.64
N LYS A 127 21.45 5.83 20.86
CA LYS A 127 22.00 4.90 21.86
C LYS A 127 20.97 3.86 22.30
N GLY A 128 19.73 4.26 22.52
CA GLY A 128 18.64 3.35 22.85
C GLY A 128 18.43 2.28 21.77
N TYR A 129 18.39 2.68 20.50
CA TYR A 129 18.26 1.72 19.40
C TYR A 129 19.48 0.79 19.26
N ILE A 130 20.69 1.32 19.41
CA ILE A 130 21.92 0.50 19.42
C ILE A 130 21.83 -0.59 20.50
N ASP A 131 21.39 -0.23 21.70
CA ASP A 131 21.29 -1.17 22.81
C ASP A 131 20.17 -2.21 22.56
N LEU A 132 19.02 -1.81 22.02
CA LEU A 132 17.91 -2.71 21.66
C LEU A 132 18.31 -3.70 20.56
N TYR A 133 18.99 -3.26 19.49
CA TYR A 133 19.45 -4.16 18.43
C TYR A 133 20.51 -5.15 18.93
N ASN A 134 21.38 -4.74 19.84
CA ASN A 134 22.31 -5.66 20.47
C ASN A 134 21.59 -6.70 21.35
N GLN A 135 20.49 -6.31 21.98
CA GLN A 135 19.65 -7.22 22.76
C GLN A 135 18.94 -8.26 21.88
N CYS A 136 18.42 -7.86 20.71
CA CYS A 136 17.76 -8.74 19.72
C CYS A 136 18.53 -10.05 19.47
N ILE A 137 19.85 -9.97 19.36
CA ILE A 137 20.73 -11.12 19.06
C ILE A 137 20.54 -12.24 20.08
N GLY A 138 20.51 -11.89 21.38
CA GLY A 138 20.31 -12.84 22.46
C GLY A 138 18.85 -13.29 22.55
N ASP A 139 17.92 -12.34 22.42
CA ASP A 139 16.49 -12.59 22.60
C ASP A 139 15.92 -13.53 21.53
N GLU A 140 16.37 -13.42 20.28
CA GLU A 140 15.99 -14.33 19.20
C GLU A 140 16.38 -15.80 19.49
N LEU A 141 17.63 -16.03 19.92
CA LEU A 141 18.11 -17.39 20.24
C LEU A 141 17.45 -17.94 21.50
N ASN A 142 17.36 -17.12 22.55
CA ASN A 142 16.76 -17.52 23.81
C ASN A 142 15.28 -17.89 23.63
N SER A 143 14.54 -17.10 22.85
CA SER A 143 13.12 -17.35 22.58
C SER A 143 12.92 -18.58 21.71
N MET A 144 13.81 -18.83 20.73
CA MET A 144 13.79 -20.10 19.98
C MET A 144 14.00 -21.31 20.90
N ILE A 145 14.94 -21.24 21.85
CA ILE A 145 15.18 -22.33 22.83
C ILE A 145 13.98 -22.51 23.76
N ALA A 146 13.44 -21.41 24.29
CA ALA A 146 12.27 -21.42 25.16
C ALA A 146 11.06 -22.07 24.44
N ALA A 147 10.85 -21.77 23.17
CA ALA A 147 9.75 -22.33 22.38
C ALA A 147 9.89 -23.86 22.24
N LEU A 148 11.11 -24.34 22.00
CA LEU A 148 11.41 -25.77 21.93
C LEU A 148 11.22 -26.49 23.28
N ASN A 149 11.40 -25.79 24.40
CA ASN A 149 11.12 -26.29 25.74
C ASN A 149 9.63 -26.23 26.13
N GLY A 150 8.76 -25.68 25.27
CA GLY A 150 7.35 -25.47 25.59
C GLY A 150 7.12 -24.35 26.61
N GLU A 151 8.04 -23.40 26.70
CA GLU A 151 7.94 -22.24 27.58
C GLU A 151 7.13 -21.11 26.93
N TYR A 152 6.69 -20.16 27.75
CA TYR A 152 6.01 -18.96 27.26
C TYR A 152 6.98 -18.04 26.54
N ILE A 153 6.62 -17.59 25.34
CA ILE A 153 7.34 -16.59 24.58
C ILE A 153 6.68 -15.23 24.77
N HIS A 154 7.48 -14.23 25.15
CA HIS A 154 7.00 -12.86 25.30
C HIS A 154 6.33 -12.37 24.02
N ILE A 155 5.17 -11.74 24.16
CA ILE A 155 4.43 -11.14 23.04
C ILE A 155 4.90 -9.72 22.79
N ASN A 156 4.98 -9.31 21.53
CA ASN A 156 5.22 -7.92 21.15
C ASN A 156 4.48 -7.59 19.86
N ILE A 157 4.39 -6.32 19.50
CA ILE A 157 3.83 -5.91 18.22
C ILE A 157 4.81 -6.18 17.07
N GLY A 158 4.27 -6.61 15.92
CA GLY A 158 5.00 -6.69 14.66
C GLY A 158 4.92 -5.39 13.88
N GLY A 159 5.93 -5.09 13.06
CA GLY A 159 5.96 -3.89 12.22
C GLY A 159 7.36 -3.56 11.71
N GLU A 160 7.56 -2.31 11.29
CA GLU A 160 8.85 -1.81 10.80
C GLU A 160 9.53 -0.95 11.87
N SER A 161 10.74 -1.35 12.27
CA SER A 161 11.50 -0.71 13.37
C SER A 161 11.96 0.71 13.06
N VAL A 162 11.98 1.08 11.77
CA VAL A 162 12.29 2.45 11.33
C VAL A 162 11.20 3.42 11.75
N THR A 163 9.94 3.00 11.69
CA THR A 163 8.77 3.86 11.97
C THR A 163 8.11 3.59 13.33
N VAL A 164 8.29 2.37 13.87
CA VAL A 164 7.65 1.93 15.11
C VAL A 164 8.71 1.36 16.06
N PRO A 165 9.30 2.19 16.96
CA PRO A 165 10.35 1.76 17.89
C PRO A 165 9.98 0.55 18.75
N GLN A 166 8.69 0.37 19.05
CA GLN A 166 8.19 -0.63 19.99
C GLN A 166 8.29 -2.06 19.44
N VAL A 167 8.56 -2.25 18.14
CA VAL A 167 8.70 -3.58 17.52
C VAL A 167 10.02 -4.27 17.89
N ILE A 168 10.98 -3.54 18.46
CA ILE A 168 12.24 -4.07 18.97
C ILE A 168 12.27 -4.03 20.52
N PRO A 169 12.92 -5.00 21.20
CA PRO A 169 13.76 -6.06 20.64
C PRO A 169 12.96 -7.17 19.92
N THR A 170 13.62 -7.85 18.98
CA THR A 170 13.07 -9.04 18.29
C THR A 170 13.13 -10.27 19.20
N GLY A 171 12.69 -11.43 18.71
CA GLY A 171 12.57 -12.67 19.51
C GLY A 171 11.21 -12.84 20.19
N ALA A 172 10.30 -11.88 20.05
CA ALA A 172 8.94 -11.99 20.56
C ALA A 172 8.01 -12.81 19.65
N ASN A 173 6.95 -13.36 20.24
CA ASN A 173 5.80 -13.92 19.51
C ASN A 173 4.89 -12.76 19.08
N MET A 174 5.08 -12.30 17.83
CA MET A 174 4.48 -11.08 17.35
C MET A 174 2.96 -11.18 17.08
N PHE A 175 2.25 -10.09 17.32
CA PHE A 175 0.88 -9.85 16.85
C PHE A 175 0.82 -8.49 16.14
N GLN A 176 -0.25 -8.19 15.39
CA GLN A 176 -0.42 -6.88 14.76
C GLN A 176 -1.58 -6.14 15.42
N ASP A 177 -2.78 -6.30 14.88
CA ASP A 177 -3.95 -5.52 15.26
C ASP A 177 -5.12 -6.41 15.69
N GLN A 178 -6.19 -5.73 16.11
CA GLN A 178 -7.52 -6.30 16.23
C GLN A 178 -8.38 -5.73 15.10
N SER A 179 -8.73 -6.56 14.11
CA SER A 179 -9.42 -6.10 12.90
C SER A 179 -10.70 -5.28 13.17
N SER A 180 -11.44 -5.56 14.24
CA SER A 180 -12.64 -4.77 14.61
C SER A 180 -12.36 -3.32 15.01
N GLU A 181 -11.09 -2.93 15.20
CA GLU A 181 -10.65 -1.56 15.50
C GLU A 181 -10.31 -0.77 14.23
N LEU A 182 -10.23 -1.45 13.08
CA LEU A 182 -9.83 -0.85 11.81
C LEU A 182 -11.03 -0.49 10.92
N PRO A 183 -10.95 0.62 10.16
CA PRO A 183 -9.89 1.61 10.19
C PRO A 183 -9.87 2.47 11.46
N THR A 184 -8.69 2.86 11.93
CA THR A 184 -8.58 3.82 13.05
C THR A 184 -8.98 5.24 12.61
N GLN A 185 -9.28 6.11 13.57
CA GLN A 185 -9.59 7.51 13.27
C GLN A 185 -8.41 8.24 12.62
N ASP A 186 -7.18 7.92 13.02
CA ASP A 186 -5.97 8.50 12.43
C ASP A 186 -5.75 7.98 11.00
N ALA A 187 -5.99 6.69 10.75
CA ALA A 187 -5.95 6.13 9.39
C ALA A 187 -7.00 6.77 8.49
N TRP A 188 -8.22 7.00 8.99
CA TRP A 188 -9.25 7.75 8.29
C TRP A 188 -8.77 9.17 7.96
N ASN A 189 -8.30 9.94 8.94
CA ASN A 189 -7.82 11.29 8.70
C ASN A 189 -6.67 11.34 7.67
N TYR A 190 -5.76 10.37 7.75
CA TYR A 190 -4.63 10.23 6.82
C TYR A 190 -5.08 9.84 5.40
N ALA A 191 -6.09 8.98 5.27
CA ALA A 191 -6.63 8.54 3.99
C ALA A 191 -7.19 9.69 3.14
N LYS A 192 -7.51 10.85 3.74
CA LYS A 192 -7.82 12.07 3.00
C LYS A 192 -6.66 12.45 2.06
N THR A 193 -5.43 12.40 2.55
CA THR A 193 -4.21 12.67 1.76
C THR A 193 -4.02 11.60 0.69
N LEU A 194 -4.16 10.32 1.05
CA LEU A 194 -4.03 9.20 0.11
C LEU A 194 -5.07 9.26 -1.02
N THR A 195 -6.29 9.70 -0.72
CA THR A 195 -7.36 9.91 -1.72
C THR A 195 -6.97 10.99 -2.72
N LEU A 196 -6.45 12.12 -2.25
CA LEU A 196 -6.02 13.21 -3.13
C LEU A 196 -4.83 12.80 -4.00
N LEU A 197 -3.88 12.04 -3.43
CA LEU A 197 -2.77 11.46 -4.19
C LEU A 197 -3.25 10.48 -5.24
N THR A 198 -4.17 9.57 -4.89
CA THR A 198 -4.78 8.59 -5.80
C THR A 198 -5.43 9.25 -7.02
N LEU A 199 -5.98 10.46 -6.84
CA LEU A 199 -6.64 11.23 -7.89
C LEU A 199 -5.71 12.24 -8.61
N ALA A 200 -4.44 12.35 -8.21
CA ALA A 200 -3.54 13.42 -8.65
C ALA A 200 -3.24 13.40 -10.16
N ASP A 201 -3.07 12.20 -10.74
CA ASP A 201 -2.77 12.01 -12.17
C ASP A 201 -4.04 11.76 -13.02
N LEU A 202 -5.21 12.00 -12.44
CA LEU A 202 -6.51 11.76 -13.05
C LEU A 202 -7.21 13.09 -13.36
N ASN A 203 -8.43 13.02 -13.91
CA ASN A 203 -9.24 14.21 -14.21
C ASN A 203 -10.69 14.05 -13.72
N ASP A 204 -11.44 15.15 -13.69
CA ASP A 204 -12.82 15.22 -13.15
C ASP A 204 -13.87 14.40 -13.94
N THR A 205 -13.48 13.78 -15.05
CA THR A 205 -14.31 12.82 -15.80
C THR A 205 -14.04 11.38 -15.41
N THR A 206 -13.12 11.12 -14.47
CA THR A 206 -12.82 9.77 -14.00
C THR A 206 -13.99 9.19 -13.25
N GLU A 207 -14.60 8.15 -13.81
CA GLU A 207 -15.76 7.49 -13.21
C GLU A 207 -15.38 6.34 -12.28
N LYS A 208 -14.27 5.67 -12.60
CA LYS A 208 -13.86 4.42 -11.94
C LYS A 208 -12.35 4.21 -11.93
N ILE A 209 -11.84 3.60 -10.86
CA ILE A 209 -10.46 3.09 -10.76
C ILE A 209 -10.44 1.64 -10.26
N ILE A 210 -9.35 0.94 -10.49
CA ILE A 210 -9.07 -0.37 -9.86
C ILE A 210 -8.05 -0.14 -8.75
N MET A 211 -8.36 -0.57 -7.52
CA MET A 211 -7.49 -0.42 -6.37
C MET A 211 -7.08 -1.78 -5.79
N GLY A 212 -5.78 -1.99 -5.66
CA GLY A 212 -5.20 -3.14 -4.95
C GLY A 212 -5.13 -2.89 -3.45
N ILE A 213 -5.53 -3.86 -2.64
CA ILE A 213 -5.41 -3.82 -1.17
C ILE A 213 -4.71 -5.08 -0.68
N TRP A 214 -3.66 -4.92 0.11
CA TRP A 214 -2.97 -6.02 0.77
C TRP A 214 -3.36 -6.16 2.24
N CYS A 215 -3.45 -7.40 2.71
CA CYS A 215 -3.57 -7.72 4.13
C CYS A 215 -2.45 -7.12 4.98
N VAL A 216 -1.20 -7.35 4.56
CA VAL A 216 -0.02 -6.91 5.33
C VAL A 216 0.10 -5.40 5.39
N GLU A 217 -0.47 -4.69 4.42
CA GLU A 217 -0.49 -3.23 4.43
C GLU A 217 -1.58 -2.70 5.33
N THR A 218 -2.78 -3.29 5.26
CA THR A 218 -3.91 -2.98 6.16
C THR A 218 -3.49 -3.06 7.63
N ALA A 219 -2.67 -4.06 7.97
CA ALA A 219 -2.15 -4.27 9.31
C ALA A 219 -1.11 -3.22 9.76
N ARG A 220 -0.41 -2.59 8.82
CA ARG A 220 0.64 -1.58 9.10
C ARG A 220 0.12 -0.14 8.99
N ASP A 221 -0.94 0.06 8.20
CA ASP A 221 -1.52 1.37 7.93
C ASP A 221 -2.82 1.64 8.70
N ASP A 222 -3.21 0.69 9.56
CA ASP A 222 -4.37 0.77 10.43
C ASP A 222 -5.69 0.98 9.64
N GLY A 223 -5.75 0.47 8.39
CA GLY A 223 -6.90 0.58 7.50
C GLY A 223 -6.94 1.87 6.65
N ALA A 224 -5.79 2.49 6.35
CA ALA A 224 -5.73 3.72 5.57
C ALA A 224 -6.17 3.53 4.11
N LEU A 225 -5.84 2.40 3.47
CA LEU A 225 -6.33 2.10 2.11
C LEU A 225 -7.83 1.76 2.08
N VAL A 226 -8.32 1.01 3.08
CA VAL A 226 -9.75 0.78 3.27
C VAL A 226 -10.49 2.12 3.37
N SER A 227 -9.96 3.05 4.18
CA SER A 227 -10.47 4.41 4.31
C SER A 227 -10.38 5.23 3.02
N THR A 228 -9.36 4.99 2.18
CA THR A 228 -9.23 5.65 0.87
C THR A 228 -10.36 5.24 -0.06
N VAL A 229 -10.73 3.96 -0.09
CA VAL A 229 -11.94 3.49 -0.81
C VAL A 229 -13.19 4.18 -0.26
N LEU A 230 -13.34 4.27 1.06
CA LEU A 230 -14.49 4.95 1.67
C LEU A 230 -14.59 6.44 1.27
N TYR A 231 -13.46 7.17 1.21
CA TYR A 231 -13.45 8.56 0.71
C TYR A 231 -13.85 8.70 -0.76
N LEU A 232 -13.44 7.75 -1.61
CA LEU A 232 -13.84 7.72 -3.02
C LEU A 232 -15.35 7.49 -3.16
N LEU A 233 -15.93 6.61 -2.34
CA LEU A 233 -17.37 6.36 -2.28
C LEU A 233 -18.16 7.46 -1.56
N GLY A 234 -17.48 8.27 -0.75
CA GLY A 234 -18.09 9.32 0.07
C GLY A 234 -18.77 8.79 1.32
N MET A 235 -18.06 7.93 2.05
CA MET A 235 -18.49 7.26 3.27
C MET A 235 -17.48 7.51 4.39
N GLU A 236 -17.95 7.60 5.62
CA GLU A 236 -17.17 7.81 6.85
C GLU A 236 -17.37 6.57 7.76
N PRO A 237 -16.31 5.93 8.28
CA PRO A 237 -16.46 4.88 9.29
C PRO A 237 -17.19 5.40 10.53
N VAL A 238 -17.86 4.51 11.26
CA VAL A 238 -18.51 4.85 12.53
C VAL A 238 -17.79 4.11 13.66
N TRP A 239 -17.31 4.86 14.64
CA TRP A 239 -16.60 4.32 15.79
C TRP A 239 -17.45 4.37 17.07
N HIS A 240 -17.34 3.33 17.89
CA HIS A 240 -17.94 3.29 19.23
C HIS A 240 -16.92 2.82 20.26
N ASP A 241 -17.06 3.30 21.49
CA ASP A 241 -16.19 2.90 22.60
C ASP A 241 -16.42 1.42 22.94
N SER A 242 -15.33 0.67 23.10
CA SER A 242 -15.39 -0.75 23.42
C SER A 242 -14.40 -1.10 24.52
N SER A 243 -14.90 -1.71 25.59
CA SER A 243 -14.09 -2.30 26.66
C SER A 243 -13.10 -3.35 26.16
N SER A 244 -13.38 -3.99 25.03
CA SER A 244 -12.50 -5.01 24.43
C SER A 244 -11.43 -4.45 23.50
N ALA A 245 -11.32 -3.12 23.38
CA ALA A 245 -10.35 -2.45 22.52
C ALA A 245 -9.28 -1.65 23.30
N GLY A 246 -9.33 -1.66 24.63
CA GLY A 246 -8.31 -1.02 25.47
C GLY A 246 -8.91 -0.26 26.65
N TYR A 247 -8.09 -0.05 27.67
CA TYR A 247 -8.41 0.72 28.86
C TYR A 247 -7.28 1.71 29.18
N ASP A 248 -7.60 2.87 29.74
CA ASP A 248 -6.59 3.72 30.37
C ASP A 248 -6.16 3.18 31.75
N GLU A 249 -5.19 3.88 32.37
CA GLU A 249 -4.69 3.57 33.71
C GLU A 249 -5.80 3.64 34.80
N GLU A 250 -6.92 4.29 34.51
CA GLU A 250 -8.07 4.46 35.41
C GLU A 250 -9.16 3.40 35.17
N GLY A 251 -8.98 2.51 34.18
CA GLY A 251 -9.89 1.42 33.85
C GLY A 251 -11.11 1.85 33.03
N LEU A 252 -11.07 3.00 32.35
CA LEU A 252 -12.08 3.42 31.40
C LEU A 252 -11.75 2.92 30.00
N PRO A 253 -12.74 2.42 29.22
CA PRO A 253 -12.50 2.02 27.84
C PRO A 253 -11.95 3.19 27.00
N THR A 254 -10.75 3.04 26.46
CA THR A 254 -10.12 4.01 25.56
C THR A 254 -10.18 3.58 24.11
N GLY A 255 -10.26 2.28 23.86
CA GLY A 255 -10.27 1.72 22.51
C GLY A 255 -11.61 1.89 21.81
N LYS A 256 -11.55 2.07 20.50
CA LYS A 256 -12.72 2.21 19.63
C LYS A 256 -12.81 1.03 18.66
N LYS A 257 -14.03 0.54 18.45
CA LYS A 257 -14.33 -0.41 17.38
C LYS A 257 -15.12 0.24 16.27
N VAL A 258 -15.00 -0.29 15.06
CA VAL A 258 -15.68 0.18 13.87
C VAL A 258 -16.95 -0.64 13.64
N GLU A 259 -18.03 0.03 13.28
CA GLU A 259 -19.26 -0.61 12.81
C GLU A 259 -19.15 -1.00 11.33
N ASP A 260 -19.74 -2.13 10.96
CA ASP A 260 -19.77 -2.58 9.55
C ASP A 260 -20.57 -1.65 8.63
N MET A 261 -21.48 -0.82 9.19
CA MET A 261 -22.25 0.17 8.43
C MET A 261 -21.58 1.56 8.55
N PRO A 262 -21.06 2.13 7.46
CA PRO A 262 -20.51 3.48 7.50
C PRO A 262 -21.64 4.52 7.44
N LYS A 263 -21.26 5.77 7.66
CA LYS A 263 -22.12 6.94 7.51
C LYS A 263 -21.87 7.64 6.18
N VAL A 264 -22.92 8.16 5.56
CA VAL A 264 -22.82 8.90 4.30
C VAL A 264 -22.22 10.30 4.50
N ILE A 265 -21.27 10.67 3.65
CA ILE A 265 -20.80 12.05 3.46
C ILE A 265 -21.61 12.69 2.33
N ALA A 266 -22.13 13.89 2.57
CA ALA A 266 -22.85 14.67 1.55
C ALA A 266 -21.90 15.12 0.44
N LEU A 267 -22.41 15.24 -0.80
CA LEU A 267 -21.59 15.55 -1.99
C LEU A 267 -20.72 16.80 -1.75
N GLU A 268 -21.30 17.89 -1.27
CA GLU A 268 -20.59 19.16 -1.02
C GLU A 268 -19.38 19.04 -0.07
N ASN A 269 -19.35 17.99 0.76
CA ASN A 269 -18.29 17.74 1.75
C ASN A 269 -17.27 16.69 1.29
N LEU A 270 -17.37 16.17 0.07
CA LEU A 270 -16.44 15.16 -0.43
C LEU A 270 -15.02 15.73 -0.63
N THR A 271 -14.03 14.95 -0.18
CA THR A 271 -12.62 15.20 -0.48
C THR A 271 -12.35 14.89 -1.95
N ARG A 272 -12.10 15.92 -2.75
CA ARG A 272 -11.72 15.82 -4.17
C ARG A 272 -10.64 16.85 -4.48
N PRO A 273 -9.81 16.65 -5.52
CA PRO A 273 -8.86 17.66 -5.96
C PRO A 273 -9.53 19.01 -6.21
N ASP A 274 -8.76 20.08 -6.06
CA ASP A 274 -9.29 21.44 -6.25
C ASP A 274 -9.82 21.62 -7.68
N GLY A 275 -11.00 22.22 -7.79
CA GLY A 275 -11.69 22.43 -9.07
C GLY A 275 -12.50 21.24 -9.60
N TRP A 276 -12.38 20.05 -9.00
CA TRP A 276 -13.21 18.90 -9.36
C TRP A 276 -14.64 19.04 -8.84
N ALA A 277 -15.59 18.52 -9.62
CA ALA A 277 -16.94 18.30 -9.17
C ALA A 277 -16.95 17.30 -8.00
N LYS A 278 -17.87 17.50 -7.07
CA LYS A 278 -17.98 16.65 -5.88
C LYS A 278 -18.83 15.41 -6.17
N LYS A 279 -18.23 14.45 -6.88
CA LYS A 279 -18.88 13.22 -7.35
C LYS A 279 -18.39 11.99 -6.60
N ARG A 280 -19.23 10.95 -6.43
CA ARG A 280 -18.81 9.62 -5.93
C ARG A 280 -18.12 8.83 -7.05
N ILE A 281 -16.91 8.36 -6.80
CA ILE A 281 -16.08 7.63 -7.77
C ILE A 281 -16.24 6.13 -7.49
N ASP A 282 -16.55 5.35 -8.52
CA ASP A 282 -16.65 3.88 -8.40
C ASP A 282 -15.26 3.25 -8.27
N VAL A 283 -15.16 2.11 -7.61
CA VAL A 283 -13.89 1.43 -7.37
C VAL A 283 -14.08 -0.08 -7.54
N THR A 284 -13.17 -0.73 -8.24
CA THR A 284 -13.04 -2.19 -8.17
C THR A 284 -11.87 -2.54 -7.28
N VAL A 285 -12.14 -3.27 -6.20
CA VAL A 285 -11.16 -3.65 -5.18
C VAL A 285 -10.66 -5.06 -5.47
N ILE A 286 -9.35 -5.19 -5.69
CA ILE A 286 -8.66 -6.48 -5.78
C ILE A 286 -7.87 -6.68 -4.49
N THR A 287 -8.09 -7.78 -3.81
CA THR A 287 -7.47 -8.04 -2.51
C THR A 287 -6.86 -9.44 -2.40
N SER A 288 -6.02 -9.64 -1.39
CA SER A 288 -5.37 -10.93 -1.15
C SER A 288 -6.23 -11.91 -0.35
N GLY A 289 -5.94 -13.20 -0.46
CA GLY A 289 -6.63 -14.22 0.34
C GLY A 289 -6.47 -14.00 1.85
N LEU A 290 -5.33 -13.47 2.29
CA LEU A 290 -5.11 -13.11 3.69
C LEU A 290 -6.01 -11.96 4.16
N PHE A 291 -6.31 -10.98 3.29
CA PHE A 291 -7.17 -9.87 3.66
C PHE A 291 -8.60 -10.35 3.88
N ARG A 292 -9.09 -11.23 3.01
CA ARG A 292 -10.37 -11.94 3.22
C ARG A 292 -10.41 -12.63 4.58
N ASP A 293 -9.34 -13.34 4.94
CA ASP A 293 -9.31 -14.16 6.16
C ASP A 293 -9.21 -13.32 7.45
N LEU A 294 -8.41 -12.25 7.44
CA LEU A 294 -8.10 -11.45 8.63
C LEU A 294 -8.94 -10.18 8.77
N TYR A 295 -9.40 -9.61 7.65
CA TYR A 295 -10.12 -8.34 7.57
C TYR A 295 -11.50 -8.48 6.93
N SER A 296 -12.21 -9.55 7.27
CA SER A 296 -13.54 -9.81 6.72
C SER A 296 -14.56 -8.71 7.05
N SER A 297 -14.46 -8.10 8.24
CA SER A 297 -15.26 -6.93 8.63
C SER A 297 -15.01 -5.73 7.74
N GLN A 298 -13.76 -5.51 7.29
CA GLN A 298 -13.43 -4.42 6.37
C GLN A 298 -13.99 -4.68 4.98
N ALA A 299 -14.02 -5.93 4.52
CA ALA A 299 -14.71 -6.30 3.28
C ALA A 299 -16.22 -5.99 3.37
N LEU A 300 -16.85 -6.31 4.52
CA LEU A 300 -18.26 -5.97 4.76
C LEU A 300 -18.50 -4.46 4.85
N LEU A 301 -17.58 -3.72 5.49
CA LEU A 301 -17.62 -2.25 5.57
C LEU A 301 -17.59 -1.62 4.18
N ILE A 302 -16.70 -2.10 3.29
CA ILE A 302 -16.61 -1.64 1.91
C ILE A 302 -17.86 -2.04 1.10
N ASP A 303 -18.37 -3.26 1.23
CA ASP A 303 -19.60 -3.69 0.54
C ASP A 303 -20.81 -2.83 0.96
N ASN A 304 -20.96 -2.58 2.27
CA ASN A 304 -22.01 -1.69 2.78
C ASN A 304 -21.82 -0.23 2.28
N ALA A 305 -20.58 0.23 2.12
CA ALA A 305 -20.29 1.53 1.53
C ALA A 305 -20.78 1.62 0.07
N PHE A 306 -20.56 0.59 -0.75
CA PHE A 306 -21.12 0.54 -2.12
C PHE A 306 -22.64 0.56 -2.11
N ARG A 307 -23.28 -0.24 -1.24
CA ARG A 307 -24.74 -0.30 -1.13
C ARG A 307 -25.34 1.05 -0.71
N LEU A 308 -24.72 1.74 0.25
CA LEU A 308 -25.13 3.09 0.64
C LEU A 308 -24.89 4.11 -0.47
N ALA A 309 -23.79 4.00 -1.22
CA ALA A 309 -23.53 4.88 -2.36
C ALA A 309 -24.62 4.71 -3.43
N LEU A 310 -25.01 3.48 -3.76
CA LEU A 310 -26.17 3.21 -4.62
C LEU A 310 -27.47 3.80 -4.05
N ALA A 311 -27.70 3.68 -2.74
CA ALA A 311 -28.91 4.19 -2.09
C ALA A 311 -29.11 5.70 -2.30
N ARG A 312 -28.02 6.46 -2.44
CA ARG A 312 -28.06 7.90 -2.72
C ARG A 312 -28.74 8.25 -4.04
N SER A 313 -28.76 7.36 -5.02
CA SER A 313 -29.46 7.58 -6.29
C SER A 313 -30.76 6.79 -6.41
N TYR A 314 -31.23 6.14 -5.32
CA TYR A 314 -32.42 5.29 -5.32
C TYR A 314 -33.66 5.98 -5.90
N ARG A 315 -33.98 7.21 -5.47
CA ARG A 315 -35.15 7.93 -5.98
C ARG A 315 -34.94 8.46 -7.40
N THR A 316 -33.70 8.75 -7.79
CA THR A 316 -33.37 9.15 -9.17
C THR A 316 -33.70 8.02 -10.12
N ILE A 317 -33.18 6.81 -9.84
CA ILE A 317 -33.43 5.60 -10.63
C ILE A 317 -34.94 5.29 -10.68
N LEU A 318 -35.64 5.33 -9.54
CA LEU A 318 -37.07 5.05 -9.49
C LEU A 318 -37.97 6.06 -10.20
N ASN A 319 -37.51 7.29 -10.42
CA ASN A 319 -38.31 8.34 -11.03
C ASN A 319 -37.97 8.61 -12.51
N ASP A 320 -36.87 8.02 -13.00
CA ASP A 320 -36.46 8.12 -14.40
C ASP A 320 -37.53 7.53 -15.34
N GLN A 321 -38.04 8.36 -16.25
CA GLN A 321 -39.08 7.94 -17.20
C GLN A 321 -38.50 7.14 -18.36
N ALA A 322 -37.31 7.50 -18.84
CA ALA A 322 -36.65 6.78 -19.93
C ALA A 322 -36.27 5.36 -19.48
N LEU A 323 -35.83 5.22 -18.23
CA LEU A 323 -35.52 3.91 -17.66
C LEU A 323 -36.77 3.02 -17.51
N LYS A 324 -37.94 3.61 -17.21
CA LYS A 324 -39.22 2.88 -17.13
C LYS A 324 -39.72 2.34 -18.46
N GLU A 325 -39.25 2.91 -19.57
CA GLU A 325 -39.52 2.43 -20.92
C GLU A 325 -38.59 1.27 -21.32
N ASN A 326 -37.52 1.00 -20.55
CA ASN A 326 -36.62 -0.12 -20.78
C ASN A 326 -37.33 -1.46 -20.55
N GLU A 327 -37.06 -2.45 -21.41
CA GLU A 327 -37.69 -3.78 -21.34
C GLU A 327 -37.41 -4.53 -20.04
N TYR A 328 -36.28 -4.24 -19.38
CA TYR A 328 -35.86 -4.85 -18.12
C TYR A 328 -36.36 -4.10 -16.89
N TRP A 329 -37.14 -3.01 -17.03
CA TRP A 329 -37.56 -2.16 -15.91
C TRP A 329 -38.12 -2.93 -14.69
N PRO A 330 -39.06 -3.88 -14.84
CA PRO A 330 -39.60 -4.62 -13.69
C PRO A 330 -38.52 -5.35 -12.88
N GLN A 331 -37.54 -5.93 -13.59
CA GLN A 331 -36.42 -6.65 -13.00
C GLN A 331 -35.40 -5.70 -12.38
N ILE A 332 -35.13 -4.56 -13.00
CA ILE A 332 -34.25 -3.51 -12.44
C ILE A 332 -34.85 -2.97 -11.13
N GLU A 333 -36.15 -2.69 -11.10
CA GLU A 333 -36.84 -2.22 -9.91
C GLU A 333 -36.77 -3.26 -8.77
N GLU A 334 -37.00 -4.53 -9.10
CA GLU A 334 -36.88 -5.63 -8.13
C GLU A 334 -35.44 -5.78 -7.61
N ALA A 335 -34.45 -5.75 -8.50
CA ALA A 335 -33.02 -5.81 -8.19
C ALA A 335 -32.62 -4.70 -7.22
N LEU A 336 -32.97 -3.45 -7.55
CA LEU A 336 -32.68 -2.27 -6.72
C LEU A 336 -33.32 -2.43 -5.34
N ARG A 337 -34.59 -2.83 -5.27
CA ARG A 337 -35.29 -3.05 -3.99
C ARG A 337 -34.65 -4.17 -3.18
N SER A 338 -34.12 -5.21 -3.83
CA SER A 338 -33.39 -6.28 -3.14
C SER A 338 -32.13 -5.75 -2.45
N VAL A 339 -31.28 -5.05 -3.21
CA VAL A 339 -30.05 -4.44 -2.68
C VAL A 339 -30.38 -3.46 -1.55
N MET A 340 -31.42 -2.62 -1.69
CA MET A 340 -31.83 -1.69 -0.64
C MET A 340 -32.36 -2.36 0.63
N ARG A 341 -33.02 -3.53 0.53
CA ARG A 341 -33.44 -4.29 1.73
C ARG A 341 -32.25 -4.73 2.58
N SER A 342 -31.11 -5.05 1.96
CA SER A 342 -29.90 -5.49 2.66
C SER A 342 -29.31 -4.45 3.62
N ILE A 343 -29.60 -3.16 3.36
CA ILE A 343 -29.24 -2.00 4.18
C ILE A 343 -30.46 -1.32 4.80
N SER A 344 -31.61 -2.01 4.86
CA SER A 344 -32.86 -1.49 5.44
C SER A 344 -33.31 -0.12 4.87
N TYR A 345 -33.04 0.15 3.59
CA TYR A 345 -33.34 1.43 2.92
C TYR A 345 -32.72 2.66 3.60
N GLN A 346 -31.60 2.49 4.33
CA GLN A 346 -30.86 3.58 4.94
C GLN A 346 -30.33 4.57 3.88
N ASP A 347 -30.33 5.84 4.25
CA ASP A 347 -29.78 6.96 3.46
C ASP A 347 -30.24 7.09 2.00
N THR A 348 -31.45 6.62 1.66
CA THR A 348 -31.97 6.80 0.30
C THR A 348 -32.15 8.29 -0.07
N SER A 349 -31.68 8.70 -1.26
CA SER A 349 -31.85 10.07 -1.74
C SER A 349 -32.06 10.13 -3.27
N ASN A 350 -31.76 11.29 -3.87
CA ASN A 350 -32.00 11.68 -5.24
C ASN A 350 -30.75 12.29 -5.91
N GLU A 351 -29.55 11.82 -5.54
CA GLU A 351 -28.31 12.19 -6.23
C GLU A 351 -28.39 11.75 -7.71
N SER A 352 -27.91 12.60 -8.63
CA SER A 352 -27.87 12.32 -10.06
C SER A 352 -26.91 11.17 -10.36
N LEU A 353 -27.12 10.43 -11.44
CA LEU A 353 -26.16 9.42 -11.90
C LEU A 353 -24.83 10.05 -12.35
N GLU A 354 -24.85 11.31 -12.81
CA GLU A 354 -23.64 12.07 -13.17
C GLU A 354 -22.82 12.52 -11.95
N ASP A 355 -23.41 12.50 -10.76
CA ASP A 355 -22.74 12.80 -9.50
C ASP A 355 -22.39 11.54 -8.71
N ASN A 356 -22.83 10.37 -9.18
CA ASN A 356 -22.71 9.10 -8.47
C ASN A 356 -22.44 7.95 -9.44
N TYR A 357 -21.15 7.75 -9.74
CA TYR A 357 -20.72 6.74 -10.69
C TYR A 357 -20.94 5.31 -10.20
N VAL A 358 -21.01 5.08 -8.88
CA VAL A 358 -21.40 3.78 -8.32
C VAL A 358 -22.81 3.41 -8.76
N ALA A 359 -23.76 4.35 -8.65
CA ALA A 359 -25.15 4.10 -9.06
C ALA A 359 -25.29 4.01 -10.58
N LYS A 360 -24.54 4.81 -11.33
CA LYS A 360 -24.50 4.77 -12.79
C LYS A 360 -24.04 3.38 -13.27
N HIS A 361 -22.88 2.92 -12.81
CA HIS A 361 -22.35 1.62 -13.22
C HIS A 361 -23.18 0.46 -12.70
N TRP A 362 -23.73 0.54 -11.48
CA TRP A 362 -24.66 -0.49 -10.99
C TRP A 362 -25.84 -0.69 -11.95
N LEU A 363 -26.43 0.40 -12.45
CA LEU A 363 -27.55 0.32 -13.37
C LEU A 363 -27.14 -0.31 -14.71
N GLU A 364 -26.01 0.13 -15.28
CA GLU A 364 -25.47 -0.42 -16.53
C GLU A 364 -25.13 -1.90 -16.40
N ASP A 365 -24.50 -2.30 -15.30
CA ASP A 365 -24.11 -3.68 -15.01
C ASP A 365 -25.33 -4.57 -14.75
N CYS A 366 -26.32 -4.07 -14.01
CA CYS A 366 -27.57 -4.80 -13.75
C CYS A 366 -28.30 -5.10 -15.07
N ILE A 367 -28.44 -4.10 -15.96
CA ILE A 367 -29.02 -4.30 -17.29
C ILE A 367 -28.20 -5.33 -18.09
N TYR A 368 -26.87 -5.23 -18.05
CA TYR A 368 -25.99 -6.19 -18.71
C TYR A 368 -26.23 -7.62 -18.23
N TYR A 369 -26.26 -7.88 -16.92
CA TYR A 369 -26.51 -9.23 -16.40
C TYR A 369 -27.93 -9.73 -16.69
N LEU A 370 -28.94 -8.87 -16.63
CA LEU A 370 -30.30 -9.22 -17.05
C LEU A 370 -30.36 -9.63 -18.51
N SER A 371 -29.60 -8.96 -19.39
CA SER A 371 -29.50 -9.31 -20.80
C SER A 371 -28.85 -10.68 -21.05
N LEU A 372 -28.00 -11.13 -20.11
CA LEU A 372 -27.41 -12.47 -20.10
C LEU A 372 -28.33 -13.53 -19.48
N GLY A 373 -29.51 -13.14 -18.99
CA GLY A 373 -30.50 -14.04 -18.40
C GLY A 373 -30.36 -14.28 -16.91
N TYR A 374 -29.57 -13.46 -16.19
CA TYR A 374 -29.55 -13.49 -14.72
C TYR A 374 -30.93 -13.06 -14.20
N ASN A 375 -31.35 -13.61 -13.06
CA ASN A 375 -32.58 -13.14 -12.41
C ASN A 375 -32.35 -11.77 -11.74
N SER A 376 -33.44 -11.08 -11.41
CA SER A 376 -33.40 -9.72 -10.83
C SER A 376 -32.49 -9.62 -9.60
N THR A 377 -32.57 -10.57 -8.67
CA THR A 377 -31.80 -10.53 -7.43
C THR A 377 -30.32 -10.71 -7.71
N ASP A 378 -29.94 -11.74 -8.48
CA ASP A 378 -28.54 -12.02 -8.80
C ASP A 378 -27.94 -10.90 -9.64
N ALA A 379 -28.68 -10.36 -10.62
CA ALA A 379 -28.22 -9.22 -11.41
C ALA A 379 -27.94 -7.99 -10.53
N GLY A 380 -28.82 -7.69 -9.57
CA GLY A 380 -28.64 -6.58 -8.64
C GLY A 380 -27.46 -6.76 -7.68
N GLU A 381 -27.30 -7.95 -7.12
CA GLU A 381 -26.21 -8.27 -6.18
C GLU A 381 -24.84 -8.37 -6.88
N ASN A 382 -24.79 -8.97 -8.07
CA ASN A 382 -23.58 -8.98 -8.90
C ASN A 382 -23.19 -7.57 -9.37
N ALA A 383 -24.18 -6.73 -9.70
CA ALA A 383 -23.93 -5.35 -10.12
C ALA A 383 -23.39 -4.46 -9.00
N ILE A 384 -23.67 -4.74 -7.73
CA ILE A 384 -23.13 -3.94 -6.61
C ILE A 384 -21.83 -4.52 -6.04
N THR A 385 -21.51 -5.77 -6.36
CA THR A 385 -20.28 -6.43 -5.92
C THR A 385 -19.06 -5.82 -6.62
N ARG A 386 -18.06 -5.44 -5.81
CA ARG A 386 -16.85 -4.74 -6.27
C ARG A 386 -15.56 -5.25 -5.63
N ILE A 387 -15.61 -6.28 -4.78
CA ILE A 387 -14.45 -6.81 -4.06
C ILE A 387 -14.16 -8.24 -4.54
N PHE A 388 -12.94 -8.46 -5.00
CA PHE A 388 -12.50 -9.72 -5.59
C PHE A 388 -11.18 -10.20 -4.99
N ALA A 389 -11.04 -11.51 -4.81
CA ALA A 389 -9.83 -12.13 -4.25
C ALA A 389 -9.65 -13.57 -4.76
N PRO A 390 -8.53 -14.24 -4.42
CA PRO A 390 -8.37 -15.68 -4.66
C PRO A 390 -9.50 -16.51 -4.02
N PRO A 391 -9.68 -17.79 -4.40
CA PRO A 391 -10.75 -18.64 -3.89
C PRO A 391 -10.67 -18.83 -2.38
N ASN A 392 -11.82 -19.00 -1.72
CA ASN A 392 -11.87 -19.23 -0.27
C ASN A 392 -11.03 -20.46 0.11
N GLY A 393 -10.12 -20.30 1.07
CA GLY A 393 -9.16 -21.34 1.49
C GLY A 393 -7.91 -21.48 0.60
N ASP A 394 -7.74 -20.63 -0.42
CA ASP A 394 -6.56 -20.56 -1.28
C ASP A 394 -5.96 -19.13 -1.33
N TYR A 395 -4.72 -19.02 -1.79
CA TYR A 395 -3.92 -17.79 -1.78
C TYR A 395 -3.11 -17.63 -3.07
N GLY A 396 -2.76 -16.39 -3.41
CA GLY A 396 -1.99 -16.09 -4.62
C GLY A 396 -2.87 -16.05 -5.86
N ALA A 397 -2.52 -15.18 -6.81
CA ALA A 397 -3.14 -15.13 -8.12
C ALA A 397 -2.62 -16.22 -9.06
N GLY A 398 -1.52 -16.90 -8.70
CA GLY A 398 -1.00 -18.10 -9.38
C GLY A 398 -0.24 -17.83 -10.69
N ILE A 399 -0.09 -16.56 -11.05
CA ILE A 399 0.68 -16.06 -12.19
C ILE A 399 2.18 -16.24 -11.96
N SER A 400 2.70 -16.07 -10.74
CA SER A 400 4.11 -16.33 -10.43
C SER A 400 4.53 -17.75 -10.77
N LYS A 401 3.66 -18.71 -10.43
CA LYS A 401 3.84 -20.12 -10.78
C LYS A 401 3.79 -20.33 -12.30
N LEU A 402 2.80 -19.77 -12.99
CA LEU A 402 2.68 -19.90 -14.45
C LEU A 402 3.83 -19.25 -15.21
N ALA A 403 4.30 -18.07 -14.77
CA ALA A 403 5.47 -17.40 -15.33
C ALA A 403 6.74 -18.27 -15.21
N SER A 404 6.91 -18.96 -14.08
CA SER A 404 8.01 -19.92 -13.89
C SER A 404 7.87 -21.18 -14.76
N MET A 405 6.64 -21.51 -15.16
CA MET A 405 6.29 -22.66 -16.00
C MET A 405 6.08 -22.22 -17.46
N SER A 406 6.97 -21.41 -18.01
CA SER A 406 6.84 -20.85 -19.37
C SER A 406 6.70 -21.86 -20.50
N TRP A 407 6.99 -23.14 -20.25
CA TRP A 407 6.76 -24.24 -21.21
C TRP A 407 5.30 -24.75 -21.24
N THR A 408 4.39 -24.24 -20.40
CA THR A 408 3.00 -24.71 -20.30
C THR A 408 1.98 -23.81 -21.01
N TRP A 409 2.41 -22.70 -21.60
CA TRP A 409 1.58 -21.74 -22.32
C TRP A 409 2.34 -21.22 -23.55
N ASN A 410 1.62 -20.74 -24.56
CA ASN A 410 2.21 -20.19 -25.78
C ASN A 410 2.05 -18.67 -25.87
N GLU A 411 0.94 -18.14 -25.36
CA GLU A 411 0.61 -16.72 -25.39
C GLU A 411 0.22 -16.24 -23.99
N THR A 412 0.49 -14.96 -23.68
CA THR A 412 0.15 -14.35 -22.38
C THR A 412 -1.35 -14.28 -22.10
N ASP A 413 -2.19 -14.34 -23.14
CA ASP A 413 -3.65 -14.37 -23.01
C ASP A 413 -4.13 -15.58 -22.20
N GLU A 414 -3.42 -16.73 -22.28
CA GLU A 414 -3.74 -17.92 -21.47
C GLU A 414 -3.58 -17.67 -19.97
N LEU A 415 -2.63 -16.79 -19.58
CA LEU A 415 -2.44 -16.39 -18.19
C LEU A 415 -3.52 -15.40 -17.75
N SER A 416 -3.98 -14.51 -18.64
CA SER A 416 -5.11 -13.60 -18.36
C SER A 416 -6.40 -14.39 -18.12
N GLU A 417 -6.68 -15.40 -18.94
CA GLU A 417 -7.83 -16.30 -18.75
C GLU A 417 -7.74 -17.05 -17.42
N PHE A 418 -6.55 -17.54 -17.07
CA PHE A 418 -6.31 -18.17 -15.76
C PHE A 418 -6.53 -17.17 -14.61
N TYR A 419 -6.00 -15.95 -14.72
CA TYR A 419 -6.16 -14.90 -13.72
C TYR A 419 -7.65 -14.57 -13.51
N ILE A 420 -8.43 -14.45 -14.59
CA ILE A 420 -9.88 -14.22 -14.54
C ILE A 420 -10.57 -15.32 -13.74
N GLY A 421 -10.28 -16.58 -14.04
CA GLY A 421 -10.88 -17.72 -13.34
C GLY A 421 -10.44 -17.82 -11.87
N ARG A 422 -9.20 -17.44 -11.57
CA ARG A 422 -8.63 -17.55 -10.22
C ARG A 422 -8.99 -16.38 -9.32
N MET A 423 -9.08 -15.16 -9.84
CA MET A 423 -9.33 -13.95 -9.06
C MET A 423 -10.79 -13.49 -9.11
N GLY A 424 -11.60 -14.04 -10.00
CA GLY A 424 -13.03 -13.69 -10.14
C GLY A 424 -13.95 -14.25 -9.05
N ASN A 425 -13.47 -14.36 -7.80
CA ASN A 425 -14.30 -14.76 -6.66
C ASN A 425 -14.77 -13.52 -5.91
N MET A 426 -16.07 -13.46 -5.64
CA MET A 426 -16.76 -12.32 -5.08
C MET A 426 -16.78 -12.36 -3.55
N TYR A 427 -16.54 -11.20 -2.94
CA TYR A 427 -16.61 -11.00 -1.49
C TYR A 427 -17.52 -9.82 -1.15
N SER A 428 -18.60 -10.10 -0.45
CA SER A 428 -19.64 -9.16 -0.07
C SER A 428 -20.42 -9.71 1.13
N LYS A 429 -21.50 -9.03 1.52
CA LYS A 429 -22.44 -9.55 2.51
C LYS A 429 -23.09 -10.88 2.13
N TYR A 430 -23.27 -11.15 0.83
CA TYR A 430 -23.98 -12.34 0.33
C TYR A 430 -23.10 -13.32 -0.44
N TYR A 431 -21.90 -12.90 -0.83
CA TYR A 431 -20.92 -13.75 -1.49
C TYR A 431 -19.64 -13.82 -0.65
N TRP A 432 -19.15 -15.02 -0.37
CA TRP A 432 -17.91 -15.27 0.34
C TRP A 432 -17.06 -16.34 -0.35
N GLY A 433 -16.69 -16.04 -1.59
CA GLY A 433 -15.88 -16.90 -2.45
C GLY A 433 -16.62 -17.51 -3.64
N GLU A 434 -17.85 -17.09 -3.92
CA GLU A 434 -18.58 -17.47 -5.13
C GLU A 434 -17.86 -16.93 -6.37
N THR A 435 -17.58 -17.81 -7.32
CA THR A 435 -16.86 -17.47 -8.55
C THR A 435 -17.84 -17.09 -9.65
N ASP A 436 -17.66 -15.88 -10.22
CA ASP A 436 -18.31 -15.48 -11.47
C ASP A 436 -17.33 -14.66 -12.34
N PRO A 437 -16.67 -15.31 -13.31
CA PRO A 437 -15.75 -14.65 -14.24
C PRO A 437 -16.37 -13.50 -15.04
N ILE A 438 -17.68 -13.59 -15.36
CA ILE A 438 -18.37 -12.56 -16.14
C ILE A 438 -18.47 -11.28 -15.31
N VAL A 439 -18.83 -11.43 -14.04
CA VAL A 439 -18.92 -10.31 -13.09
C VAL A 439 -17.55 -9.69 -12.88
N PHE A 440 -16.50 -10.51 -12.78
CA PHE A 440 -15.14 -10.01 -12.63
C PHE A 440 -14.65 -9.22 -13.85
N MET A 441 -14.80 -9.79 -15.06
CA MET A 441 -14.43 -9.10 -16.31
C MET A 441 -15.21 -7.78 -16.47
N ARG A 442 -16.50 -7.80 -16.13
CA ARG A 442 -17.34 -6.59 -16.17
C ARG A 442 -16.86 -5.55 -15.14
N ALA A 443 -16.50 -5.97 -13.93
CA ALA A 443 -15.94 -5.09 -12.91
C ALA A 443 -14.57 -4.52 -13.32
N LEU A 444 -13.76 -5.21 -14.12
CA LEU A 444 -12.50 -4.66 -14.63
C LEU A 444 -12.67 -3.76 -15.86
N SER A 445 -13.86 -3.73 -16.48
CA SER A 445 -14.14 -2.90 -17.64
C SER A 445 -14.39 -1.43 -17.29
N ASN A 446 -14.35 -0.57 -18.32
CA ASN A 446 -14.60 0.88 -18.26
C ASN A 446 -13.59 1.69 -17.42
N THR A 447 -12.41 1.12 -17.13
CA THR A 447 -11.27 1.84 -16.57
C THR A 447 -9.96 1.17 -16.98
N ASP A 448 -8.92 1.97 -17.16
CA ASP A 448 -7.54 1.55 -17.42
C ASP A 448 -6.56 2.13 -16.37
N HIS A 449 -7.10 2.52 -15.21
CA HIS A 449 -6.36 3.10 -14.10
C HIS A 449 -6.28 2.13 -12.92
N ILE A 450 -5.09 1.56 -12.74
CA ILE A 450 -4.76 0.68 -11.61
C ILE A 450 -3.95 1.48 -10.59
N VAL A 451 -4.38 1.45 -9.33
CA VAL A 451 -3.65 2.01 -8.20
C VAL A 451 -3.35 0.89 -7.21
N VAL A 452 -2.08 0.65 -6.98
CA VAL A 452 -1.58 -0.28 -5.96
C VAL A 452 -0.73 0.48 -4.97
N SER A 453 -0.26 -0.18 -3.93
CA SER A 453 0.38 0.46 -2.78
C SER A 453 1.70 -0.19 -2.41
N ARG A 454 2.51 0.60 -1.71
CA ARG A 454 3.67 0.13 -0.96
C ARG A 454 3.86 1.00 0.28
N ASN A 455 3.74 0.38 1.45
CA ASN A 455 3.84 1.06 2.75
C ASN A 455 5.06 0.67 3.61
N THR A 456 6.10 0.11 2.99
CA THR A 456 7.34 -0.27 3.68
C THR A 456 8.57 -0.05 2.80
N ASN A 457 9.72 0.14 3.45
CA ASN A 457 11.01 0.23 2.76
C ASN A 457 11.77 -1.11 2.67
N GLN A 458 11.30 -2.17 3.35
CA GLN A 458 12.04 -3.43 3.46
C GLN A 458 12.12 -4.25 2.17
N TYR A 459 11.07 -4.21 1.36
CA TYR A 459 10.97 -4.89 0.06
C TYR A 459 10.30 -3.96 -0.95
N GLY A 460 10.61 -4.10 -2.23
CA GLY A 460 9.99 -3.31 -3.30
C GLY A 460 9.12 -4.14 -4.25
N VAL A 461 8.80 -3.56 -5.40
CA VAL A 461 7.94 -4.14 -6.44
C VAL A 461 8.63 -5.26 -7.22
N LEU A 462 9.96 -5.31 -7.19
CA LEU A 462 10.80 -6.35 -7.82
C LEU A 462 11.28 -7.43 -6.83
N ASP A 463 11.02 -7.26 -5.53
CA ASP A 463 11.66 -8.09 -4.50
C ASP A 463 10.91 -9.36 -4.12
N ASN A 464 9.58 -9.30 -4.18
CA ASN A 464 8.71 -10.45 -4.00
C ASN A 464 7.96 -10.74 -5.31
N ASP A 465 7.54 -11.98 -5.44
CA ASP A 465 6.76 -12.45 -6.56
C ASP A 465 5.29 -12.01 -6.48
N ASP A 466 4.75 -11.84 -5.28
CA ASP A 466 3.37 -11.40 -5.03
C ASP A 466 2.98 -10.12 -5.81
N PHE A 467 3.90 -9.17 -5.96
CA PHE A 467 3.65 -7.93 -6.70
C PHE A 467 3.32 -8.18 -8.17
N PHE A 468 4.10 -8.98 -8.89
CA PHE A 468 3.78 -9.30 -10.28
C PHE A 468 2.72 -10.41 -10.39
N ASP A 469 2.62 -11.29 -9.39
CA ASP A 469 1.60 -12.33 -9.32
C ASP A 469 0.19 -11.70 -9.36
N TYR A 470 -0.06 -10.73 -8.48
CA TYR A 470 -1.35 -10.04 -8.39
C TYR A 470 -1.43 -8.87 -9.36
N TRP A 471 -0.52 -7.90 -9.29
CA TRP A 471 -0.66 -6.63 -10.01
C TRP A 471 -0.20 -6.72 -11.45
N GLY A 472 0.84 -7.51 -11.73
CA GLY A 472 1.20 -7.88 -13.09
C GLY A 472 0.08 -8.68 -13.77
N GLY A 473 -0.43 -9.72 -13.09
CA GLY A 473 -1.58 -10.49 -13.56
C GLY A 473 -2.82 -9.63 -13.84
N LEU A 474 -3.13 -8.70 -12.93
CA LEU A 474 -4.21 -7.72 -13.11
C LEU A 474 -3.97 -6.80 -14.31
N SER A 475 -2.77 -6.24 -14.43
CA SER A 475 -2.38 -5.34 -15.54
C SER A 475 -2.59 -6.03 -16.90
N MET A 476 -2.08 -7.25 -17.04
CA MET A 476 -2.22 -8.05 -18.26
C MET A 476 -3.67 -8.43 -18.55
N THR A 477 -4.46 -8.71 -17.51
CA THR A 477 -5.90 -9.02 -17.65
C THR A 477 -6.69 -7.78 -18.11
N VAL A 478 -6.42 -6.60 -17.56
CA VAL A 478 -7.06 -5.35 -18.00
C VAL A 478 -6.63 -5.00 -19.42
N GLU A 479 -5.36 -5.24 -19.77
CA GLU A 479 -4.88 -5.09 -21.15
C GLU A 479 -5.59 -6.04 -22.11
N TYR A 480 -5.75 -7.31 -21.74
CA TYR A 480 -6.49 -8.32 -22.51
C TYR A 480 -7.94 -7.91 -22.76
N LEU A 481 -8.62 -7.35 -21.76
CA LEU A 481 -10.03 -6.92 -21.88
C LEU A 481 -10.21 -5.62 -22.70
N SER A 482 -9.22 -4.73 -22.69
CA SER A 482 -9.32 -3.39 -23.28
C SER A 482 -8.50 -3.19 -24.57
N ASN A 483 -7.61 -4.12 -24.91
CA ASN A 483 -6.57 -4.00 -25.94
C ASN A 483 -5.67 -2.76 -25.76
N LYS A 484 -5.50 -2.29 -24.51
CA LYS A 484 -4.68 -1.14 -24.15
C LYS A 484 -3.97 -1.41 -22.83
N THR A 485 -2.65 -1.25 -22.78
CA THR A 485 -1.91 -1.36 -21.52
C THR A 485 -2.45 -0.36 -20.50
N PRO A 486 -2.91 -0.81 -19.31
CA PRO A 486 -3.42 0.10 -18.30
C PRO A 486 -2.29 0.91 -17.67
N THR A 487 -2.63 2.14 -17.29
CA THR A 487 -1.80 2.90 -16.36
C THR A 487 -1.79 2.20 -15.01
N MET A 488 -0.61 2.07 -14.41
CA MET A 488 -0.45 1.47 -13.10
C MET A 488 0.40 2.39 -12.26
N ASN A 489 -0.19 2.94 -11.19
CA ASN A 489 0.49 3.81 -10.25
C ASN A 489 0.64 3.10 -8.90
N VAL A 490 1.75 3.37 -8.23
CA VAL A 490 2.07 2.87 -6.89
C VAL A 490 1.99 4.04 -5.93
N LEU A 491 1.07 3.94 -4.97
CA LEU A 491 0.95 4.85 -3.84
C LEU A 491 2.03 4.48 -2.82
N MET A 492 3.02 5.36 -2.69
CA MET A 492 4.18 5.20 -1.82
C MET A 492 3.95 5.96 -0.52
N TYR A 493 3.80 5.26 0.60
CA TYR A 493 3.46 5.90 1.88
C TYR A 493 4.07 5.22 3.12
N ALA A 494 5.23 4.55 2.94
CA ALA A 494 6.03 4.06 4.07
C ALA A 494 6.41 5.18 5.05
N ASN A 495 6.72 6.36 4.52
CA ASN A 495 6.82 7.60 5.31
C ASN A 495 5.50 8.36 5.20
N LYS A 496 4.68 8.32 6.26
CA LYS A 496 3.36 8.95 6.28
C LYS A 496 3.42 10.47 6.06
N ASP A 497 4.49 11.13 6.50
CA ASP A 497 4.68 12.59 6.37
C ASP A 497 5.07 13.01 4.93
N ASN A 498 5.54 12.07 4.10
CA ASN A 498 5.96 12.34 2.72
C ASN A 498 5.45 11.26 1.73
N ALA A 499 4.15 11.00 1.75
CA ALA A 499 3.52 10.10 0.80
C ALA A 499 3.40 10.71 -0.60
N TYR A 500 3.52 9.88 -1.63
CA TYR A 500 3.42 10.31 -3.02
C TYR A 500 2.86 9.21 -3.92
N LEU A 501 2.27 9.60 -5.05
CA LEU A 501 1.92 8.70 -6.15
C LEU A 501 3.05 8.72 -7.19
N ALA A 502 3.40 7.56 -7.73
CA ALA A 502 4.33 7.44 -8.84
C ALA A 502 3.88 6.35 -9.81
N SER A 503 4.24 6.48 -11.09
CA SER A 503 4.05 5.38 -12.03
C SER A 503 4.83 4.14 -11.59
N PHE A 504 4.30 2.97 -11.93
CA PHE A 504 4.98 1.70 -11.72
C PHE A 504 6.39 1.73 -12.31
N GLU A 505 6.55 2.24 -13.53
CA GLU A 505 7.85 2.34 -14.19
C GLU A 505 8.83 3.17 -13.36
N LYS A 506 8.39 4.33 -12.82
CA LYS A 506 9.25 5.15 -11.95
C LYS A 506 9.72 4.36 -10.72
N VAL A 507 8.82 3.63 -10.07
CA VAL A 507 9.14 2.83 -8.88
C VAL A 507 10.05 1.64 -9.22
N PHE A 508 9.73 0.91 -10.30
CA PHE A 508 10.47 -0.23 -10.81
C PHE A 508 11.92 0.15 -11.15
N TYR A 509 12.12 1.20 -11.95
CA TYR A 509 13.46 1.63 -12.34
C TYR A 509 14.23 2.25 -11.17
N ASN A 510 13.55 2.91 -10.22
CA ASN A 510 14.22 3.37 -9.00
C ASN A 510 14.73 2.20 -8.16
N GLU A 511 13.91 1.17 -7.92
CA GLU A 511 14.35 -0.04 -7.21
C GLU A 511 15.48 -0.77 -7.94
N LEU A 512 15.36 -0.93 -9.26
CA LEU A 512 16.41 -1.56 -10.07
C LEU A 512 17.76 -0.86 -9.86
N ASN A 513 17.79 0.48 -9.93
CA ASN A 513 19.03 1.26 -9.78
C ASN A 513 19.55 1.34 -8.34
N THR A 514 18.65 1.42 -7.35
CA THR A 514 19.02 1.58 -5.94
C THR A 514 19.33 0.26 -5.24
N ARG A 515 18.93 -0.87 -5.85
CA ARG A 515 19.10 -2.21 -5.29
C ARG A 515 19.86 -3.14 -6.22
N TYR A 516 19.25 -3.61 -7.30
CA TYR A 516 19.80 -4.74 -8.07
C TYR A 516 20.98 -4.39 -8.98
N LEU A 517 21.07 -3.14 -9.43
CA LEU A 517 22.22 -2.59 -10.15
C LEU A 517 23.15 -1.78 -9.25
N ASN A 518 22.85 -1.70 -7.95
CA ASN A 518 23.67 -0.97 -6.99
C ASN A 518 24.87 -1.83 -6.54
N PRO A 519 26.12 -1.39 -6.81
CA PRO A 519 27.30 -2.15 -6.43
C PRO A 519 27.41 -2.43 -4.93
N GLU A 520 26.90 -1.54 -4.07
CA GLU A 520 26.96 -1.74 -2.61
C GLU A 520 25.99 -2.83 -2.15
N TRP A 521 24.79 -2.89 -2.74
CA TRP A 521 23.84 -3.98 -2.48
C TRP A 521 24.36 -5.32 -2.99
N ILE A 522 24.94 -5.34 -4.20
CA ILE A 522 25.54 -6.55 -4.78
C ILE A 522 26.67 -7.06 -3.89
N LYS A 523 27.59 -6.18 -3.46
CA LYS A 523 28.67 -6.55 -2.52
C LYS A 523 28.12 -7.10 -1.21
N GLY A 524 27.10 -6.46 -0.66
CA GLY A 524 26.46 -6.91 0.57
C GLY A 524 25.85 -8.31 0.42
N MET A 525 25.13 -8.58 -0.67
CA MET A 525 24.63 -9.92 -0.99
C MET A 525 25.75 -10.93 -1.26
N MET A 526 26.84 -10.54 -1.92
CA MET A 526 28.00 -11.42 -2.13
C MET A 526 28.64 -11.85 -0.80
N ASN A 527 28.64 -10.99 0.21
CA ASN A 527 29.16 -11.30 1.54
C ASN A 527 28.33 -12.39 2.26
N GLU A 528 27.07 -12.57 1.88
CA GLU A 528 26.19 -13.64 2.38
C GLU A 528 26.44 -15.01 1.70
N GLY A 529 27.41 -15.09 0.79
CA GLY A 529 27.83 -16.31 0.12
C GLY A 529 26.70 -16.98 -0.68
N TYR A 530 26.38 -18.23 -0.32
CA TYR A 530 25.33 -19.00 -1.01
C TYR A 530 23.95 -18.36 -0.88
N SER A 531 23.61 -17.83 0.30
CA SER A 531 22.28 -17.27 0.55
C SER A 531 22.03 -16.02 -0.29
N GLY A 532 23.01 -15.12 -0.38
CA GLY A 532 22.89 -13.94 -1.25
C GLY A 532 22.93 -14.28 -2.74
N SER A 533 23.76 -15.24 -3.15
CA SER A 533 23.76 -15.73 -4.54
C SER A 533 22.40 -16.34 -4.93
N ARG A 534 21.79 -17.12 -4.03
CA ARG A 534 20.44 -17.67 -4.19
C ARG A 534 19.39 -16.56 -4.23
N TYR A 535 19.54 -15.51 -3.43
CA TYR A 535 18.63 -14.37 -3.45
C TYR A 535 18.63 -13.69 -4.82
N MET A 536 19.82 -13.32 -5.32
CA MET A 536 19.98 -12.67 -6.61
C MET A 536 19.46 -13.54 -7.77
N SER A 537 19.83 -14.83 -7.79
CA SER A 537 19.41 -15.74 -8.87
C SER A 537 17.94 -16.13 -8.82
N ASN A 538 17.43 -16.60 -7.67
CA ASN A 538 16.10 -17.20 -7.61
C ASN A 538 14.99 -16.20 -7.28
N LYS A 539 15.28 -15.09 -6.61
CA LYS A 539 14.28 -14.02 -6.40
C LYS A 539 14.38 -12.97 -7.48
N PHE A 540 15.47 -12.22 -7.53
CA PHE A 540 15.55 -11.06 -8.43
C PHE A 540 15.35 -11.43 -9.91
N LEU A 541 16.12 -12.37 -10.46
CA LEU A 541 15.98 -12.73 -11.89
C LEU A 541 14.62 -13.34 -12.20
N SER A 542 14.07 -14.18 -11.31
CA SER A 542 12.74 -14.77 -11.49
C SER A 542 11.63 -13.72 -11.46
N ASN A 543 11.72 -12.73 -10.56
CA ASN A 543 10.74 -11.66 -10.45
C ASN A 543 10.84 -10.68 -11.63
N LEU A 544 12.07 -10.37 -12.08
CA LEU A 544 12.29 -9.60 -13.29
C LEU A 544 11.68 -10.29 -14.51
N TRP A 545 11.86 -11.61 -14.62
CA TRP A 545 11.17 -12.43 -15.63
C TRP A 545 9.64 -12.37 -15.47
N GLY A 546 9.12 -12.45 -14.25
CA GLY A 546 7.70 -12.31 -13.96
C GLY A 546 7.10 -11.01 -14.47
N TRP A 547 7.81 -9.89 -14.26
CA TRP A 547 7.42 -8.59 -14.82
C TRP A 547 7.58 -8.50 -16.34
N GLN A 548 8.60 -9.16 -16.92
CA GLN A 548 8.75 -9.25 -18.37
C GLN A 548 7.57 -9.97 -19.03
N VAL A 549 7.03 -11.01 -18.37
CA VAL A 549 5.86 -11.76 -18.84
C VAL A 549 4.57 -10.94 -18.69
N THR A 550 4.37 -10.34 -17.52
CA THR A 550 3.08 -9.73 -17.15
C THR A 550 2.92 -8.28 -17.60
N ARG A 551 4.03 -7.57 -17.85
CA ARG A 551 4.02 -6.16 -18.27
C ARG A 551 5.26 -5.84 -19.12
N PRO A 552 5.40 -6.46 -20.31
CA PRO A 552 6.61 -6.35 -21.14
C PRO A 552 6.94 -4.91 -21.55
N SER A 553 5.94 -4.02 -21.68
CA SER A 553 6.13 -2.61 -22.02
C SER A 553 6.90 -1.81 -20.96
N SER A 554 6.92 -2.27 -19.71
CA SER A 554 7.65 -1.62 -18.61
C SER A 554 9.10 -2.13 -18.48
N VAL A 555 9.42 -3.31 -19.04
CA VAL A 555 10.75 -3.93 -18.94
C VAL A 555 11.49 -3.77 -20.28
N ALA A 556 12.32 -2.75 -20.38
CA ALA A 556 13.09 -2.48 -21.59
C ALA A 556 14.19 -3.53 -21.82
N GLU A 557 14.54 -3.79 -23.09
CA GLU A 557 15.64 -4.71 -23.46
C GLU A 557 16.97 -4.34 -22.76
N SER A 558 17.24 -3.04 -22.61
CA SER A 558 18.44 -2.54 -21.92
C SER A 558 18.53 -2.98 -20.46
N VAL A 559 17.41 -3.27 -19.79
CA VAL A 559 17.40 -3.78 -18.42
C VAL A 559 18.10 -5.14 -18.36
N TRP A 560 17.80 -6.04 -19.29
CA TRP A 560 18.43 -7.34 -19.36
C TRP A 560 19.91 -7.25 -19.73
N ASP A 561 20.26 -6.33 -20.63
CA ASP A 561 21.66 -6.05 -20.96
C ASP A 561 22.46 -5.57 -19.74
N ASP A 562 21.89 -4.69 -18.93
CA ASP A 562 22.55 -4.15 -17.75
C ASP A 562 22.65 -5.20 -16.63
N VAL A 563 21.62 -6.04 -16.45
CA VAL A 563 21.66 -7.19 -15.56
C VAL A 563 22.69 -8.23 -16.01
N TYR A 564 22.87 -8.46 -17.31
CA TYR A 564 23.88 -9.39 -17.84
C TYR A 564 25.31 -8.87 -17.65
N LYS A 565 25.52 -7.55 -17.78
CA LYS A 565 26.85 -6.92 -17.62
C LYS A 565 27.30 -6.86 -16.17
N THR A 566 26.33 -6.67 -15.26
CA THR A 566 26.53 -6.56 -13.81
C THR A 566 26.84 -7.93 -13.22
#